data_AF-A0A212SMR8-F1
#
_entry.id   AF-A0A212SMR8-F1
#
_cell.length_a   1.000
_cell.length_b   1.000
_cell.length_c   1.000
_cell.angle_alpha   90.00
_cell.angle_beta   90.00
_cell.angle_gamma   90.00
#
_symmetry.space_group_name_H-M   'P 1'
#
loop_
_entity.id
_entity.type
_entity.pdbx_description
1 polymer ?
#
loop_
_entity_poly.entity_id
_entity_poly.type
_entity_poly.pdbx_seq_one_letter_code
_entity_poly.pdbx_strand_id
1 'polypeptide(L)' 'MGAPADPPIYSALLRQWESAGRTVPGRRDPEWTRAAALPAWSEGPLRFSASRDPRGAAR' A
#
# COMPACT_ATOMS: atom_id res chain seq x y z
N MET A 1 -32.81 -5.97 7.62
CA MET A 1 -31.61 -5.65 6.81
C MET A 1 -30.40 -6.04 7.64
N GLY A 2 -29.91 -7.28 7.52
CA GLY A 2 -28.73 -7.73 8.26
C GLY A 2 -27.47 -7.24 7.57
N ALA A 3 -26.53 -6.66 8.32
CA ALA A 3 -25.20 -6.37 7.80
C ALA A 3 -24.57 -7.68 7.28
N PRO A 4 -23.83 -7.65 6.16
CA PRO A 4 -23.13 -8.84 5.69
C PRO A 4 -22.23 -9.36 6.82
N ALA A 5 -22.35 -10.64 7.13
CA ALA A 5 -21.49 -11.29 8.12
C ALA A 5 -20.04 -11.13 7.67
N ASP A 6 -19.24 -10.45 8.48
CA ASP A 6 -17.84 -10.20 8.16
C ASP A 6 -17.12 -11.56 8.09
N PRO A 7 -16.51 -11.94 6.95
CA PRO A 7 -15.87 -13.24 6.84
C PRO A 7 -14.82 -13.38 7.96
N PRO A 8 -14.80 -14.51 8.70
CA PRO A 8 -14.07 -14.62 9.96
C PRO A 8 -12.56 -14.42 9.82
N ILE A 9 -12.02 -14.64 8.63
CA ILE A 9 -10.61 -14.42 8.31
C ILE A 9 -10.30 -12.92 8.20
N TYR A 10 -11.20 -12.13 7.63
CA TYR A 10 -10.95 -10.70 7.41
C TYR A 10 -10.89 -9.93 8.74
N SER A 11 -11.84 -10.16 9.63
CA SER A 11 -11.84 -9.56 10.98
C SER A 11 -10.65 -10.01 11.84
N ALA A 12 -10.20 -11.27 11.69
CA ALA A 12 -9.00 -11.76 12.36
C ALA A 12 -7.72 -11.08 11.86
N LEU A 13 -7.58 -10.90 10.55
CA LEU A 13 -6.46 -10.17 9.94
C LEU A 13 -6.45 -8.69 10.34
N LEU A 14 -7.62 -8.06 10.33
CA LEU A 14 -7.83 -6.69 10.83
C LEU A 14 -7.29 -6.52 12.25
N ARG A 15 -7.73 -7.38 13.19
CA ARG A 15 -7.27 -7.35 14.59
C ARG A 15 -5.77 -7.60 14.73
N GLN A 16 -5.20 -8.46 13.88
CA GLN A 16 -3.76 -8.74 13.89
C GLN A 16 -2.95 -7.53 13.40
N TRP A 17 -3.42 -6.83 12.37
CA TRP A 17 -2.74 -5.62 11.90
C TRP A 17 -2.88 -4.46 12.90
N GLU A 18 -4.05 -4.31 13.52
CA GLU A 18 -4.26 -3.33 14.60
C GLU A 18 -3.30 -3.56 15.77
N SER A 19 -3.18 -4.80 16.26
CA SER A 19 -2.29 -5.11 17.38
C SER A 19 -0.81 -4.96 17.04
N ALA A 20 -0.44 -5.18 15.78
CA ALA A 20 0.92 -5.02 15.28
C ALA A 20 1.27 -3.56 14.91
N GLY A 21 0.35 -2.60 15.09
CA GLY A 21 0.54 -1.21 14.70
C GLY A 21 0.71 -1.01 13.18
N ARG A 22 0.19 -1.93 12.37
CA ARG A 22 0.23 -1.87 10.91
C ARG A 22 -0.98 -1.12 10.35
N THR A 23 -0.85 -0.61 9.13
CA THR A 23 -1.95 0.06 8.42
C THR A 23 -3.10 -0.89 8.18
N VAL A 24 -4.31 -0.47 8.54
CA VAL A 24 -5.53 -1.28 8.47
C VAL A 24 -6.38 -0.83 7.28
N PRO A 25 -6.68 -1.71 6.30
CA PRO A 25 -7.53 -1.36 5.17
C PRO A 25 -8.93 -0.91 5.63
N GLY A 26 -9.47 0.13 5.00
CA GLY A 26 -10.78 0.71 5.34
C GLY A 26 -10.77 1.68 6.52
N ARG A 27 -9.70 1.70 7.33
CA ARG A 27 -9.50 2.72 8.36
C ARG A 27 -8.75 3.91 7.78
N ARG A 28 -9.32 5.11 7.95
CA ARG A 28 -8.70 6.34 7.45
C ARG A 28 -7.47 6.65 8.30
N ASP A 29 -6.29 6.56 7.68
CA ASP A 29 -5.02 6.86 8.34
C ASP A 29 -4.65 8.35 8.11
N PRO A 30 -4.54 9.15 9.18
CA PRO A 30 -4.20 10.56 9.07
C PRO A 30 -2.76 10.79 8.59
N GLU A 31 -1.82 9.90 8.88
CA GLU A 31 -0.43 10.01 8.38
C GLU A 31 -0.39 9.79 6.87
N TRP A 32 -1.13 8.81 6.36
CA TRP A 32 -1.31 8.64 4.91
C TRP A 32 -2.01 9.84 4.27
N THR A 33 -3.01 10.41 4.95
CA THR A 33 -3.70 11.61 4.45
C THR A 33 -2.74 12.80 4.35
N ARG A 34 -1.86 12.99 5.34
CA ARG A 34 -0.84 14.04 5.31
C ARG A 34 0.22 13.77 4.25
N ALA A 35 0.70 12.53 4.13
CA ALA A 35 1.68 12.15 3.12
C ALA A 35 1.14 12.31 1.70
N ALA A 36 -0.13 11.95 1.46
CA ALA A 36 -0.78 12.14 0.16
C ALA A 36 -1.11 13.61 -0.14
N ALA A 37 -1.19 14.47 0.88
CA ALA A 37 -1.31 15.91 0.71
C ALA A 37 0.05 16.59 0.40
N LEU A 38 1.17 15.87 0.56
CA LEU A 38 2.46 16.38 0.12
C LEU A 38 2.50 16.41 -1.42
N PRO A 39 3.16 17.42 -2.01
CA PRO A 39 3.37 17.45 -3.45
C PRO A 39 4.05 16.17 -3.92
N ALA A 40 3.57 15.63 -5.03
CA ALA A 40 4.19 14.52 -5.72
C ALA A 40 5.52 14.98 -6.34
N TRP A 41 6.55 15.11 -5.50
CA TRP A 41 7.97 15.20 -5.86
C TRP A 41 8.37 16.50 -6.60
N SER A 42 9.63 16.92 -6.41
CA SER A 42 10.20 18.10 -7.10
C SER A 42 10.14 17.92 -8.62
N GLU A 43 10.00 19.03 -9.36
CA GLU A 43 9.91 19.17 -10.83
C GLU A 43 11.06 18.53 -11.66
N GLY A 44 11.88 17.68 -11.06
CA GLY A 44 12.90 16.90 -11.75
C GLY A 44 12.32 15.59 -12.31
N PRO A 45 12.89 15.06 -13.41
CA PRO A 45 12.48 13.76 -13.93
C PRO A 45 12.63 12.67 -12.86
N LEU A 46 11.56 11.93 -12.58
CA LEU A 46 11.61 10.75 -11.70
C LEU A 46 12.58 9.73 -12.30
N ARG A 47 13.75 9.60 -11.69
CA ARG A 47 14.77 8.62 -12.07
C ARG A 47 14.34 7.25 -11.52
N PHE A 48 13.45 6.57 -12.23
CA PHE A 48 13.21 5.15 -11.98
C PHE A 48 14.45 4.36 -12.43
N SER A 49 15.09 3.68 -11.50
CA SER A 49 16.16 2.72 -11.81
C SER A 49 15.52 1.47 -12.42
N ALA A 50 15.26 1.49 -13.73
CA ALA A 50 14.93 0.28 -14.45
C ALA A 50 16.17 -0.62 -14.45
N SER A 51 16.12 -1.74 -13.72
CA SER A 51 17.13 -2.80 -13.90
C SER A 51 16.97 -3.32 -15.33
N ARG A 52 17.90 -2.97 -16.20
CA ARG A 52 17.91 -3.47 -17.57
C ARG A 52 18.41 -4.91 -17.52
N ASP A 53 17.47 -5.85 -17.49
CA ASP A 53 17.72 -7.28 -17.64
C ASP A 53 18.36 -7.52 -19.04
N PRO A 54 19.54 -8.17 -19.14
CA PRO A 54 20.20 -8.43 -20.41
C PRO A 54 19.58 -9.66 -21.10
N ARG A 55 18.35 -9.56 -21.59
CA ARG A 55 17.83 -10.55 -22.54
C ARG A 55 18.30 -10.21 -23.95
N GLY A 56 19.44 -10.77 -24.34
CA GLY A 56 19.92 -10.60 -25.71
C GLY A 56 21.23 -11.30 -26.10
N ALA A 57 21.77 -12.21 -25.30
CA ALA A 57 22.93 -13.02 -25.70
C ALA A 57 22.48 -14.46 -26.02
N ALA A 58 21.65 -14.60 -27.05
CA ALA A 58 21.51 -15.87 -27.76
C ALA A 58 22.13 -15.68 -29.15
N ARG A 59 23.34 -16.20 -29.33
CA ARG A 59 23.89 -16.58 -30.62
C ARG A 59 24.43 -17.99 -30.48
#